data_AF-A0A7W3J1Q6-F1
#
_entry.id   AF-A0A7W3J1Q6-F1
#
_cell.length_a   1.000
_cell.length_b   1.000
_cell.length_c   1.000
_cell.angle_alpha   90.00
_cell.angle_beta   90.00
_cell.angle_gamma   90.00
#
_symmetry.space_group_name_H-M   'P 1'
#
loop_
_entity.id
_entity.type
_entity.pdbx_description
1 polymer ?
#
loop_
_entity_poly.entity_id
_entity_poly.type
_entity_poly.pdbx_seq_one_letter_code
_entity_poly.pdbx_strand_id
1 'polypeptide(L)'
;MPDRPGAMAGPTVLTSLTGLLAAVTLLLSGCGVDSPPPRAATASAPQVPLDCATAPHACGYPDATNTGIAPGPLLRVPQDVTSGPGWHYDPRGWIEIDGPGAVFDRKQTHLGLDVVAPDVTISNSLILASGDTIAISLRRAHRVTIRDNEIAGGEALGPERLGVAIKDIFSDTTGIRVLRNEIRYASTGVQIDAGLIEDNYIHDLGLVDGDHVNGTTSNAGVHLLEIRHNTIFNPYEQTDAVSLFQDFGPQENRVIADNLLAGGGYTIYGGANPGLGATARDIRVTDNRIARIFFPNGGYYGPVAAWAADGNVWEGNIWDDTGAAIPAPVEADG
;
A
#
# COMPACT_ATOMS: atom_id res chain seq x y z
N MET A 1 9.98 -25.78 51.58
CA MET A 1 11.05 -25.38 52.51
C MET A 1 12.17 -24.76 51.70
N PRO A 2 12.85 -23.74 52.25
CA PRO A 2 13.03 -22.46 51.57
C PRO A 2 14.51 -22.03 51.49
N ASP A 3 14.68 -20.77 51.11
CA ASP A 3 15.74 -19.84 51.54
C ASP A 3 17.01 -19.64 50.68
N ARG A 4 17.06 -18.44 50.08
CA ARG A 4 18.25 -17.58 50.03
C ARG A 4 18.72 -17.29 51.47
N PRO A 5 20.03 -17.14 51.74
CA PRO A 5 20.68 -15.81 51.78
C PRO A 5 22.17 -15.88 51.34
N GLY A 6 22.97 -14.82 51.22
CA GLY A 6 22.85 -13.44 51.67
C GLY A 6 24.03 -12.58 51.18
N ALA A 7 23.93 -11.29 51.46
CA ALA A 7 24.95 -10.26 51.26
C ALA A 7 26.07 -10.37 52.30
N MET A 8 27.29 -9.96 51.93
CA MET A 8 28.37 -9.63 52.87
C MET A 8 29.06 -8.34 52.41
N ALA A 9 29.21 -7.42 53.36
CA ALA A 9 29.77 -6.09 53.24
C ALA A 9 31.24 -6.06 53.70
N GLY A 10 31.99 -5.08 53.15
CA GLY A 10 33.20 -4.48 53.76
C GLY A 10 34.49 -5.30 53.73
N PRO A 11 35.66 -4.64 53.58
CA PRO A 11 36.12 -3.79 54.67
C PRO A 11 36.69 -2.42 54.28
N THR A 12 36.65 -1.57 55.28
CA THR A 12 37.25 -0.24 55.44
C THR A 12 38.77 -0.35 55.59
N VAL A 13 39.55 0.54 54.95
CA VAL A 13 40.88 0.95 55.44
C VAL A 13 41.02 2.46 55.33
N LEU A 14 41.51 3.02 56.44
CA LEU A 14 41.68 4.41 56.80
C LEU A 14 43.03 4.99 56.32
N THR A 15 43.00 6.27 55.94
CA THR A 15 44.00 7.34 56.19
C THR A 15 45.47 7.17 55.82
N SER A 16 46.02 8.13 55.05
CA SER A 16 46.96 9.12 55.60
C SER A 16 47.20 10.31 54.68
N LEU A 17 47.43 11.44 55.35
CA LEU A 17 47.55 12.84 54.94
C LEU A 17 49.01 13.17 54.55
N THR A 18 49.20 14.00 53.52
CA THR A 18 50.27 15.03 53.35
C THR A 18 49.96 15.74 52.02
N GLY A 19 49.73 17.03 51.84
CA GLY A 19 50.17 18.21 52.59
C GLY A 19 51.24 18.95 51.79
N LEU A 20 50.88 19.92 50.91
CA LEU A 20 51.74 21.06 50.60
C LEU A 20 50.96 22.26 50.00
N LEU A 21 51.20 23.42 50.61
CA LEU A 21 50.73 24.77 50.27
C LEU A 21 51.40 25.35 49.01
N ALA A 22 50.67 26.21 48.29
CA ALA A 22 51.07 27.53 47.72
C ALA A 22 50.14 27.84 46.52
N ALA A 23 49.67 29.04 46.23
CA ALA A 23 49.73 30.37 46.82
C ALA A 23 48.49 31.13 46.31
N VAL A 24 47.98 32.07 47.11
CA VAL A 24 46.85 32.95 46.76
C VAL A 24 47.39 34.15 45.98
N THR A 25 46.80 34.43 44.82
CA THR A 25 46.88 35.74 44.17
C THR A 25 45.47 36.25 43.91
N LEU A 26 45.11 37.31 44.63
CA LEU A 26 43.85 38.02 44.55
C LEU A 26 43.93 39.03 43.39
N LEU A 27 43.03 38.94 42.41
CA LEU A 27 42.75 40.02 41.46
C LEU A 27 41.23 40.25 41.44
N LEU A 28 40.82 41.37 42.02
CA LEU A 28 39.47 41.91 41.89
C LEU A 28 39.31 42.56 40.52
N SER A 29 38.27 42.20 39.76
CA SER A 29 37.58 43.10 38.83
C SER A 29 36.32 42.47 38.21
N GLY A 30 35.21 43.20 38.29
CA GLY A 30 34.13 43.13 37.31
C GLY A 30 32.87 42.35 37.72
N CYS A 31 31.87 43.06 38.26
CA CYS A 31 30.50 42.58 38.28
C CYS A 31 29.94 42.54 36.85
N GLY A 32 29.94 41.36 36.23
CA GLY A 32 29.14 41.06 35.04
C GLY A 32 27.93 40.22 35.45
N VAL A 33 26.73 40.73 35.22
CA VAL A 33 25.50 39.94 35.29
C VAL A 33 25.50 38.95 34.13
N ASP A 34 25.94 37.71 34.39
CA ASP A 34 25.83 36.62 33.43
C ASP A 34 24.36 36.34 33.15
N SER A 35 23.92 36.69 31.93
CA SER A 35 22.62 36.27 31.42
C SER A 35 22.64 34.75 31.24
N PRO A 36 21.59 34.02 31.67
CA PRO A 36 21.53 32.58 31.47
C PRO A 36 21.62 32.27 29.97
N PRO A 37 22.29 31.17 29.58
CA PRO A 37 22.43 30.79 28.18
C PRO A 37 21.04 30.65 27.55
N PRO A 38 20.85 31.10 26.30
CA PRO A 38 19.56 30.97 25.63
C PRO A 38 19.16 29.49 25.61
N ARG A 39 17.97 29.22 26.16
CA ARG A 39 17.32 27.91 26.16
C ARG A 39 17.36 27.41 24.71
N ALA A 40 18.03 26.28 24.49
CA ALA A 40 18.02 25.61 23.19
C ALA A 40 16.57 25.47 22.73
N ALA A 41 16.27 26.04 21.56
CA ALA A 41 14.96 25.89 20.94
C ALA A 41 14.65 24.40 20.86
N THR A 42 13.54 23.98 21.47
CA THR A 42 12.98 22.65 21.26
C THR A 42 12.86 22.46 19.76
N ALA A 43 13.57 21.47 19.21
CA ALA A 43 13.40 21.08 17.82
C ALA A 43 11.89 20.92 17.58
N SER A 44 11.35 21.67 16.61
CA SER A 44 9.99 21.48 16.15
C SER A 44 9.81 20.00 15.86
N ALA A 45 8.69 19.40 16.29
CA ALA A 45 8.31 18.08 15.81
C ALA A 45 8.42 18.08 14.27
N PRO A 46 8.90 16.99 13.65
CA PRO A 46 8.96 16.88 12.20
C PRO A 46 7.57 17.24 11.65
N GLN A 47 7.49 18.27 10.82
CA GLN A 47 6.22 18.59 10.17
C GLN A 47 5.92 17.46 9.19
N VAL A 48 4.74 16.85 9.30
CA VAL A 48 4.25 15.90 8.31
C VAL A 48 4.22 16.64 6.96
N PRO A 49 4.95 16.17 5.93
CA PRO A 49 4.90 16.78 4.60
C PRO A 49 3.46 16.84 4.12
N LEU A 50 3.03 17.98 3.56
CA LEU A 50 1.68 18.20 3.04
C LEU A 50 1.64 18.09 1.51
N ASP A 51 0.44 17.97 0.95
CA ASP A 51 0.20 17.96 -0.50
C ASP A 51 0.96 16.88 -1.30
N CYS A 52 1.22 15.73 -0.65
CA CYS A 52 1.94 14.60 -1.23
C CYS A 52 1.30 14.08 -2.51
N ALA A 53 -0.01 14.22 -2.70
CA ALA A 53 -0.66 13.78 -3.93
C ALA A 53 -0.18 14.48 -5.21
N THR A 54 0.41 15.68 -5.10
CA THR A 54 0.97 16.40 -6.26
C THR A 54 2.29 15.79 -6.74
N ALA A 55 3.06 15.20 -5.82
CA ALA A 55 4.33 14.54 -6.10
C ALA A 55 4.58 13.45 -5.05
N PRO A 56 3.93 12.27 -5.18
CA PRO A 56 3.97 11.23 -4.16
C PRO A 56 5.39 10.87 -3.69
N HIS A 57 6.34 10.73 -4.61
CA HIS A 57 7.73 10.42 -4.30
C HIS A 57 8.42 11.43 -3.38
N ALA A 58 8.02 12.71 -3.40
CA ALA A 58 8.59 13.74 -2.54
C ALA A 58 8.25 13.51 -1.06
N CYS A 59 7.19 12.75 -0.78
CA CYS A 59 6.80 12.29 0.54
C CYS A 59 7.16 10.83 0.82
N GLY A 60 7.82 10.15 -0.13
CA GLY A 60 8.18 8.74 -0.03
C GLY A 60 7.14 7.77 -0.58
N TYR A 61 5.97 8.24 -1.03
CA TYR A 61 4.93 7.39 -1.60
C TYR A 61 5.26 6.95 -3.04
N PRO A 62 4.64 5.85 -3.52
CA PRO A 62 4.79 5.41 -4.90
C PRO A 62 4.32 6.40 -5.95
N ASP A 63 5.09 6.59 -7.01
CA ASP A 63 4.64 7.14 -8.29
C ASP A 63 5.51 6.60 -9.44
N ALA A 64 5.35 7.14 -10.66
CA ALA A 64 6.10 6.71 -11.84
C ALA A 64 7.64 6.86 -11.71
N THR A 65 8.16 7.56 -10.70
CA THR A 65 9.61 7.69 -10.48
C THR A 65 10.23 6.51 -9.73
N ASN A 66 9.43 5.74 -8.98
CA ASN A 66 9.90 4.67 -8.10
C ASN A 66 9.08 3.36 -8.22
N THR A 67 8.12 3.32 -9.13
CA THR A 67 7.36 2.12 -9.51
C THR A 67 7.50 1.80 -10.99
N GLY A 68 6.91 0.68 -11.40
CA GLY A 68 6.85 0.30 -12.79
C GLY A 68 8.13 -0.36 -13.27
N ILE A 69 8.32 -0.31 -14.58
CA ILE A 69 9.38 -1.05 -15.25
C ILE A 69 10.72 -0.31 -15.19
N ALA A 70 11.77 -1.02 -14.78
CA ALA A 70 13.13 -0.48 -14.85
C ALA A 70 13.58 -0.23 -16.31
N PRO A 71 14.38 0.81 -16.59
CA PRO A 71 14.91 1.07 -17.93
C PRO A 71 15.70 -0.12 -18.51
N GLY A 72 15.59 -0.31 -19.83
CA GLY A 72 16.41 -1.26 -20.59
C GLY A 72 15.65 -1.92 -21.75
N PRO A 73 16.23 -2.91 -22.43
CA PRO A 73 15.59 -3.63 -23.54
C PRO A 73 14.52 -4.63 -23.07
N LEU A 74 13.42 -4.73 -23.82
CA LEU A 74 12.37 -5.74 -23.65
C LEU A 74 12.32 -6.67 -24.86
N LEU A 75 11.92 -7.91 -24.65
CA LEU A 75 11.58 -8.83 -25.73
C LEU A 75 10.06 -8.87 -25.91
N ARG A 76 9.59 -8.63 -27.14
CA ARG A 76 8.16 -8.67 -27.45
C ARG A 76 7.68 -10.11 -27.56
N VAL A 77 6.54 -10.39 -26.96
CA VAL A 77 5.83 -11.67 -27.08
C VAL A 77 4.57 -11.43 -27.92
N PRO A 78 4.35 -12.18 -29.01
CA PRO A 78 5.13 -13.32 -29.50
C PRO A 78 6.25 -12.99 -30.52
N GLN A 79 6.48 -11.72 -30.85
CA GLN A 79 7.26 -11.32 -32.04
C GLN A 79 8.76 -11.65 -31.95
N ASP A 80 9.37 -11.44 -30.79
CA ASP A 80 10.81 -11.68 -30.58
C ASP A 80 11.04 -13.03 -29.88
N VAL A 81 10.09 -13.47 -29.06
CA VAL A 81 10.13 -14.74 -28.33
C VAL A 81 8.73 -15.27 -28.08
N THR A 82 8.55 -16.59 -28.22
CA THR A 82 7.24 -17.25 -28.07
C THR A 82 7.16 -18.16 -26.85
N SER A 83 8.27 -18.45 -26.15
CA SER A 83 8.27 -19.29 -24.95
C SER A 83 9.53 -19.09 -24.11
N GLY A 84 9.48 -19.56 -22.87
CA GLY A 84 10.60 -19.67 -21.96
C GLY A 84 10.36 -20.77 -20.92
N PRO A 85 11.26 -20.95 -19.93
CA PRO A 85 11.07 -21.95 -18.89
C PRO A 85 9.77 -21.72 -18.12
N GLY A 86 8.82 -22.65 -18.27
CA GLY A 86 7.54 -22.64 -17.56
C GLY A 86 6.50 -21.64 -18.07
N TRP A 87 6.69 -21.07 -19.26
CA TRP A 87 5.69 -20.24 -19.90
C TRP A 87 5.76 -20.32 -21.43
N HIS A 88 4.64 -20.13 -22.10
CA HIS A 88 4.56 -20.14 -23.57
C HIS A 88 3.41 -19.29 -24.10
N TYR A 89 3.60 -18.72 -25.29
CA TYR A 89 2.52 -18.09 -26.05
C TYR A 89 1.56 -19.15 -26.57
N ASP A 90 0.26 -18.96 -26.35
CA ASP A 90 -0.80 -19.75 -26.94
C ASP A 90 -1.37 -19.05 -28.18
N PRO A 91 -1.41 -19.72 -29.36
CA PRO A 91 -1.91 -19.13 -30.60
C PRO A 91 -3.39 -18.70 -30.54
N ARG A 92 -4.14 -19.11 -29.51
CA ARG A 92 -5.51 -18.67 -29.25
C ARG A 92 -5.58 -17.26 -28.62
N GLY A 93 -4.46 -16.69 -28.17
CA GLY A 93 -4.38 -15.26 -27.84
C GLY A 93 -3.98 -14.89 -26.40
N TRP A 94 -3.19 -15.72 -25.71
CA TRP A 94 -2.67 -15.39 -24.37
C TRP A 94 -1.27 -15.96 -24.16
N ILE A 95 -0.67 -15.67 -23.01
CA ILE A 95 0.58 -16.29 -22.55
C ILE A 95 0.24 -17.19 -21.36
N GLU A 96 0.46 -18.49 -21.49
CA GLU A 96 0.29 -19.46 -20.42
C GLU A 96 1.55 -19.49 -19.55
N ILE A 97 1.40 -19.42 -18.23
CA ILE A 97 2.46 -19.63 -17.24
C ILE A 97 2.09 -20.84 -16.37
N ASP A 98 2.56 -22.01 -16.80
CA ASP A 98 2.17 -23.33 -16.31
C ASP A 98 3.32 -24.15 -15.69
N GLY A 99 4.55 -23.62 -15.70
CA GLY A 99 5.68 -24.20 -14.99
C GLY A 99 5.83 -23.66 -13.57
N PRO A 100 5.88 -24.51 -12.53
CA PRO A 100 6.24 -24.07 -11.18
C PRO A 100 7.59 -23.35 -11.17
N GLY A 101 7.67 -22.21 -10.50
CA GLY A 101 8.90 -21.42 -10.44
C GLY A 101 9.20 -20.62 -11.72
N ALA A 102 8.25 -20.52 -12.66
CA ALA A 102 8.46 -19.77 -13.90
C ALA A 102 8.76 -18.29 -13.62
N VAL A 103 9.61 -17.72 -14.49
CA VAL A 103 9.97 -16.31 -14.44
C VAL A 103 9.62 -15.66 -15.78
N PHE A 104 8.67 -14.74 -15.73
CA PHE A 104 8.29 -13.88 -16.86
C PHE A 104 8.87 -12.48 -16.62
N ASP A 105 10.08 -12.27 -17.14
CA ASP A 105 10.88 -11.07 -16.85
C ASP A 105 11.33 -10.37 -18.13
N ARG A 106 11.35 -9.03 -18.16
CA ARG A 106 11.82 -8.21 -19.31
C ARG A 106 11.06 -8.51 -20.60
N LYS A 107 9.73 -8.56 -20.52
CA LYS A 107 8.86 -8.81 -21.69
C LYS A 107 7.98 -7.62 -21.98
N GLN A 108 7.62 -7.48 -23.25
CA GLN A 108 6.55 -6.61 -23.70
C GLN A 108 5.47 -7.46 -24.37
N THR A 109 4.21 -7.27 -24.03
CA THR A 109 3.11 -8.03 -24.63
C THR A 109 1.83 -7.20 -24.67
N HIS A 110 0.97 -7.47 -25.63
CA HIS A 110 -0.42 -6.98 -25.67
C HIS A 110 -1.44 -8.05 -25.26
N LEU A 111 -0.94 -9.20 -24.82
CA LEU A 111 -1.74 -10.37 -24.46
C LEU A 111 -1.85 -10.46 -22.94
N GLY A 112 -2.95 -11.01 -22.46
CA GLY A 112 -3.09 -11.42 -21.06
C GLY A 112 -2.18 -12.59 -20.71
N LEU A 113 -1.78 -12.66 -19.45
CA LEU A 113 -1.05 -13.77 -18.85
C LEU A 113 -2.04 -14.63 -18.05
N ASP A 114 -2.10 -15.92 -18.37
CA ASP A 114 -2.84 -16.90 -17.58
C ASP A 114 -1.87 -17.69 -16.70
N VAL A 115 -1.95 -17.49 -15.39
CA VAL A 115 -1.04 -18.08 -14.41
C VAL A 115 -1.74 -19.21 -13.69
N VAL A 116 -1.33 -20.44 -13.98
CA VAL A 116 -1.90 -21.67 -13.40
C VAL A 116 -0.89 -22.40 -12.50
N ALA A 117 0.38 -22.00 -12.53
CA ALA A 117 1.45 -22.60 -11.73
C ALA A 117 1.77 -21.81 -10.46
N PRO A 118 2.27 -22.48 -9.40
CA PRO A 118 2.75 -21.82 -8.20
C PRO A 118 4.18 -21.28 -8.35
N ASP A 119 4.60 -20.45 -7.38
CA ASP A 119 5.97 -19.95 -7.23
C ASP A 119 6.45 -19.10 -8.42
N VAL A 120 5.51 -18.49 -9.15
CA VAL A 120 5.79 -17.69 -10.35
C VAL A 120 6.27 -16.28 -9.98
N THR A 121 7.22 -15.75 -10.75
CA THR A 121 7.57 -14.33 -10.72
C THR A 121 7.28 -13.66 -12.06
N ILE A 122 6.49 -12.60 -12.05
CA ILE A 122 6.25 -11.71 -13.20
C ILE A 122 6.91 -10.38 -12.85
N SER A 123 7.96 -9.99 -13.58
CA SER A 123 8.72 -8.79 -13.23
C SER A 123 9.24 -7.97 -14.41
N ASN A 124 9.50 -6.68 -14.17
CA ASN A 124 10.17 -5.79 -15.12
C ASN A 124 9.60 -5.89 -16.54
N SER A 125 8.29 -6.01 -16.66
CA SER A 125 7.60 -6.25 -17.93
C SER A 125 6.56 -5.17 -18.21
N LEU A 126 6.32 -4.93 -19.49
CA LEU A 126 5.32 -4.01 -20.01
C LEU A 126 4.15 -4.83 -20.57
N ILE A 127 3.03 -4.81 -19.86
CA ILE A 127 1.84 -5.62 -20.17
C ILE A 127 0.71 -4.69 -20.60
N LEU A 128 0.47 -4.63 -21.92
CA LEU A 128 -0.45 -3.71 -22.59
C LEU A 128 -1.71 -4.43 -23.08
N ALA A 129 -2.41 -5.10 -22.17
CA ALA A 129 -3.67 -5.77 -22.49
C ALA A 129 -4.80 -4.74 -22.58
N SER A 130 -5.63 -4.83 -23.62
CA SER A 130 -6.67 -3.85 -23.93
C SER A 130 -8.02 -4.53 -24.10
N GLY A 131 -9.09 -3.83 -23.76
CA GLY A 131 -10.47 -4.33 -23.83
C GLY A 131 -10.98 -4.90 -22.50
N ASP A 132 -12.20 -5.43 -22.58
CA ASP A 132 -12.86 -6.15 -21.48
C ASP A 132 -12.18 -7.51 -21.23
N THR A 133 -10.99 -7.44 -20.65
CA THR A 133 -10.06 -8.55 -20.42
C THR A 133 -9.29 -8.36 -19.12
N ILE A 134 -8.48 -9.36 -18.78
CA ILE A 134 -7.63 -9.37 -17.60
C ILE A 134 -6.17 -9.46 -18.04
N ALA A 135 -5.31 -8.56 -17.57
CA ALA A 135 -3.90 -8.57 -17.95
C ALA A 135 -3.12 -9.71 -17.27
N ILE A 136 -3.36 -9.97 -15.99
CA ILE A 136 -2.78 -11.11 -15.26
C ILE A 136 -3.90 -11.85 -14.51
N SER A 137 -4.26 -13.03 -15.02
CA SER A 137 -5.22 -13.94 -14.40
C SER A 137 -4.49 -14.95 -13.51
N LEU A 138 -4.79 -14.96 -12.22
CA LEU A 138 -4.34 -15.99 -11.30
C LEU A 138 -5.43 -17.06 -11.20
N ARG A 139 -5.12 -18.28 -11.66
CA ARG A 139 -6.06 -19.41 -11.67
C ARG A 139 -5.56 -20.51 -10.76
N ARG A 140 -5.86 -20.40 -9.46
CA ARG A 140 -5.36 -21.31 -8.42
C ARG A 140 -3.83 -21.32 -8.32
N ALA A 141 -3.20 -20.21 -8.70
CA ALA A 141 -1.78 -20.01 -8.60
C ALA A 141 -1.42 -19.47 -7.21
N HIS A 142 -0.53 -20.16 -6.51
CA HIS A 142 -0.09 -19.77 -5.16
C HIS A 142 1.34 -19.24 -5.18
N ARG A 143 1.66 -18.33 -4.24
CA ARG A 143 3.01 -17.77 -4.08
C ARG A 143 3.52 -17.06 -5.34
N VAL A 144 2.63 -16.35 -6.02
CA VAL A 144 2.99 -15.54 -7.19
C VAL A 144 3.45 -14.17 -6.74
N THR A 145 4.60 -13.72 -7.26
CA THR A 145 5.09 -12.35 -7.09
C THR A 145 4.96 -11.60 -8.41
N ILE A 146 4.18 -10.52 -8.42
CA ILE A 146 3.99 -9.61 -9.55
C ILE A 146 4.62 -8.29 -9.15
N ARG A 147 5.76 -7.94 -9.73
CA ARG A 147 6.53 -6.78 -9.27
C ARG A 147 7.22 -5.95 -10.34
N ASP A 148 7.38 -4.65 -10.09
CA ASP A 148 8.18 -3.78 -10.96
C ASP A 148 7.69 -3.84 -12.43
N ASN A 149 6.38 -3.98 -12.65
CA ASN A 149 5.77 -4.03 -13.98
C ASN A 149 5.02 -2.74 -14.28
N GLU A 150 4.92 -2.42 -15.56
CA GLU A 150 3.94 -1.46 -16.06
C GLU A 150 2.80 -2.24 -16.71
N ILE A 151 1.58 -2.06 -16.19
CA ILE A 151 0.38 -2.76 -16.63
C ILE A 151 -0.65 -1.72 -17.05
N ALA A 152 -1.04 -1.71 -18.33
CA ALA A 152 -1.95 -0.68 -18.82
C ALA A 152 -2.92 -1.16 -19.90
N GLY A 153 -4.10 -0.54 -19.91
CA GLY A 153 -5.02 -0.52 -21.05
C GLY A 153 -4.51 0.32 -22.22
N GLY A 154 -5.22 0.29 -23.34
CA GLY A 154 -4.95 1.12 -24.51
C GLY A 154 -5.34 2.59 -24.33
N GLU A 155 -6.39 2.87 -23.54
CA GLU A 155 -6.87 4.24 -23.28
C GLU A 155 -7.57 4.38 -21.92
N ALA A 156 -7.61 5.60 -21.39
CA ALA A 156 -8.33 5.91 -20.14
C ALA A 156 -9.85 5.92 -20.30
N LEU A 157 -10.37 6.26 -21.49
CA LEU A 157 -11.81 6.37 -21.73
C LEU A 157 -12.18 5.66 -23.02
N GLY A 158 -13.04 4.64 -22.91
CA GLY A 158 -13.53 3.90 -24.07
C GLY A 158 -13.25 2.40 -24.01
N PRO A 159 -13.61 1.68 -25.08
CA PRO A 159 -13.57 0.22 -25.11
C PRO A 159 -12.16 -0.36 -25.06
N GLU A 160 -11.10 0.43 -25.27
CA GLU A 160 -9.71 -0.03 -25.18
C GLU A 160 -9.12 0.12 -23.76
N ARG A 161 -9.91 0.53 -22.77
CA ARG A 161 -9.45 0.38 -21.38
C ARG A 161 -9.23 -1.10 -21.05
N LEU A 162 -8.40 -1.38 -20.07
CA LEU A 162 -8.26 -2.70 -19.50
C LEU A 162 -9.39 -2.97 -18.51
N GLY A 163 -10.03 -4.14 -18.56
CA GLY A 163 -11.02 -4.55 -17.55
C GLY A 163 -10.39 -4.65 -16.15
N VAL A 164 -9.48 -5.62 -15.96
CA VAL A 164 -8.78 -5.81 -14.68
C VAL A 164 -7.28 -6.02 -14.89
N ALA A 165 -6.43 -5.31 -14.16
CA ALA A 165 -4.98 -5.51 -14.30
C ALA A 165 -4.50 -6.82 -13.66
N ILE A 166 -4.85 -7.09 -12.41
CA ILE A 166 -4.47 -8.32 -11.71
C ILE A 166 -5.70 -8.90 -11.03
N LYS A 167 -6.02 -10.17 -11.30
CA LYS A 167 -7.21 -10.81 -10.73
C LYS A 167 -6.93 -12.22 -10.22
N ASP A 168 -7.31 -12.50 -8.98
CA ASP A 168 -7.60 -13.87 -8.55
C ASP A 168 -8.98 -14.28 -9.07
N ILE A 169 -8.99 -15.27 -9.98
CA ILE A 169 -10.22 -15.71 -10.64
C ILE A 169 -11.14 -16.49 -9.71
N PHE A 170 -10.58 -17.20 -8.73
CA PHE A 170 -11.31 -18.15 -7.89
C PHE A 170 -11.32 -17.78 -6.41
N SER A 171 -10.67 -16.68 -6.04
CA SER A 171 -10.54 -16.22 -4.65
C SER A 171 -9.92 -17.29 -3.73
N ASP A 172 -9.11 -18.18 -4.30
CA ASP A 172 -8.49 -19.32 -3.60
C ASP A 172 -6.95 -19.25 -3.59
N THR A 173 -6.36 -18.19 -4.12
CA THR A 173 -4.92 -18.02 -4.14
C THR A 173 -4.37 -17.64 -2.77
N THR A 174 -3.10 -18.00 -2.51
CA THR A 174 -2.44 -17.71 -1.24
C THR A 174 -1.00 -17.28 -1.48
N GLY A 175 -0.49 -16.40 -0.62
CA GLY A 175 0.89 -15.90 -0.71
C GLY A 175 1.14 -14.99 -1.93
N ILE A 176 0.09 -14.35 -2.46
CA ILE A 176 0.22 -13.38 -3.56
C ILE A 176 0.92 -12.12 -3.07
N ARG A 177 1.84 -11.60 -3.89
CA ARG A 177 2.54 -10.35 -3.64
C ARG A 177 2.50 -9.48 -4.89
N VAL A 178 1.85 -8.33 -4.80
CA VAL A 178 1.75 -7.31 -5.86
C VAL A 178 2.56 -6.11 -5.40
N LEU A 179 3.75 -5.89 -5.98
CA LEU A 179 4.77 -4.99 -5.43
C LEU A 179 5.30 -3.99 -6.46
N ARG A 180 5.26 -2.68 -6.17
CA ARG A 180 5.90 -1.65 -7.04
C ARG A 180 5.49 -1.68 -8.50
N ASN A 181 4.26 -2.10 -8.80
CA ASN A 181 3.74 -2.02 -10.16
C ASN A 181 3.18 -0.62 -10.41
N GLU A 182 3.34 -0.14 -11.64
CA GLU A 182 2.56 0.98 -12.15
C GLU A 182 1.37 0.42 -12.93
N ILE A 183 0.15 0.78 -12.52
CA ILE A 183 -1.09 0.30 -13.13
C ILE A 183 -1.92 1.49 -13.55
N ARG A 184 -2.31 1.55 -14.82
CA ARG A 184 -3.17 2.61 -15.36
C ARG A 184 -4.11 2.15 -16.45
N TYR A 185 -5.14 2.96 -16.73
CA TYR A 185 -6.15 2.67 -17.75
C TYR A 185 -6.88 1.34 -17.53
N ALA A 186 -6.87 0.83 -16.31
CA ALA A 186 -7.64 -0.34 -15.89
C ALA A 186 -8.91 0.10 -15.17
N SER A 187 -10.03 -0.57 -15.40
CA SER A 187 -11.25 -0.33 -14.63
C SER A 187 -11.07 -0.79 -13.19
N THR A 188 -10.48 -1.96 -12.99
CA THR A 188 -9.99 -2.42 -11.69
C THR A 188 -8.49 -2.63 -11.72
N GLY A 189 -7.75 -2.01 -10.80
CA GLY A 189 -6.31 -2.21 -10.67
C GLY A 189 -5.96 -3.62 -10.20
N VAL A 190 -6.30 -3.94 -8.95
CA VAL A 190 -5.98 -5.24 -8.33
C VAL A 190 -7.21 -5.83 -7.65
N GLN A 191 -7.61 -7.05 -8.03
CA GLN A 191 -8.72 -7.78 -7.45
C GLN A 191 -8.23 -9.11 -6.84
N ILE A 192 -7.98 -9.13 -5.54
CA ILE A 192 -7.56 -10.33 -4.78
C ILE A 192 -8.15 -10.32 -3.37
N ASP A 193 -8.30 -11.49 -2.78
CA ASP A 193 -8.95 -11.66 -1.46
C ASP A 193 -7.98 -12.04 -0.32
N ALA A 194 -6.72 -12.31 -0.66
CA ALA A 194 -5.65 -12.60 0.30
C ALA A 194 -4.28 -12.29 -0.31
N GLY A 195 -3.33 -11.83 0.51
CA GLY A 195 -1.98 -11.51 0.09
C GLY A 195 -1.55 -10.09 0.45
N LEU A 196 -0.57 -9.58 -0.29
CA LEU A 196 0.05 -8.28 -0.05
C LEU A 196 0.01 -7.43 -1.33
N ILE A 197 -0.55 -6.24 -1.22
CA ILE A 197 -0.53 -5.17 -2.22
C ILE A 197 0.29 -4.02 -1.61
N GLU A 198 1.53 -3.85 -2.08
CA GLU A 198 2.49 -2.93 -1.47
C GLU A 198 3.24 -2.09 -2.50
N ASP A 199 3.49 -0.82 -2.17
CA ASP A 199 4.32 0.11 -2.96
C ASP A 199 3.83 0.31 -4.41
N ASN A 200 2.57 -0.01 -4.75
CA ASN A 200 2.08 0.14 -6.12
C ASN A 200 1.59 1.57 -6.38
N TYR A 201 1.68 1.99 -7.64
CA TYR A 201 1.08 3.21 -8.15
C TYR A 201 -0.07 2.86 -9.08
N ILE A 202 -1.30 3.03 -8.60
CA ILE A 202 -2.53 2.76 -9.35
C ILE A 202 -3.19 4.11 -9.64
N HIS A 203 -3.21 4.52 -10.90
CA HIS A 203 -3.60 5.87 -11.30
C HIS A 203 -4.20 5.90 -12.69
N ASP A 204 -4.79 7.04 -13.07
CA ASP A 204 -5.45 7.21 -14.37
C ASP A 204 -6.34 6.01 -14.74
N LEU A 205 -7.22 5.59 -13.82
CA LEU A 205 -8.07 4.42 -14.03
C LEU A 205 -8.91 4.55 -15.31
N GLY A 206 -9.28 3.41 -15.89
CA GLY A 206 -9.98 3.34 -17.17
C GLY A 206 -11.51 3.27 -17.03
N LEU A 207 -12.25 4.08 -17.78
CA LEU A 207 -13.72 4.09 -17.80
C LEU A 207 -14.33 3.87 -19.20
N VAL A 208 -15.27 2.93 -19.29
CA VAL A 208 -16.35 2.86 -20.30
C VAL A 208 -17.67 2.74 -19.54
N ASP A 209 -18.74 3.25 -20.17
CA ASP A 209 -20.06 3.35 -19.56
C ASP A 209 -20.54 2.00 -19.00
N GLY A 210 -21.11 2.03 -17.79
CA GLY A 210 -21.60 0.85 -17.08
C GLY A 210 -20.63 0.16 -16.13
N ASP A 211 -19.35 0.53 -16.10
CA ASP A 211 -18.40 -0.13 -15.20
C ASP A 211 -18.41 0.34 -13.76
N HIS A 212 -17.82 -0.50 -12.91
CA HIS A 212 -17.30 -0.13 -11.61
C HIS A 212 -15.80 0.12 -11.71
N VAL A 213 -15.37 1.31 -11.32
CA VAL A 213 -13.95 1.68 -11.32
C VAL A 213 -13.39 1.58 -9.91
N ASN A 214 -12.37 0.74 -9.74
CA ASN A 214 -11.78 0.39 -8.45
C ASN A 214 -10.25 0.46 -8.52
N GLY A 215 -9.62 1.07 -7.51
CA GLY A 215 -8.17 0.94 -7.38
C GLY A 215 -7.79 -0.49 -7.00
N THR A 216 -8.34 -0.96 -5.87
CA THR A 216 -8.23 -2.36 -5.43
C THR A 216 -9.57 -2.89 -4.94
N THR A 217 -9.85 -4.17 -5.16
CA THR A 217 -11.08 -4.83 -4.72
C THR A 217 -10.79 -6.16 -4.02
N SER A 218 -11.43 -6.37 -2.87
CA SER A 218 -11.71 -7.69 -2.30
C SER A 218 -13.22 -7.89 -2.23
N ASN A 219 -13.71 -9.04 -2.64
CA ASN A 219 -15.15 -9.34 -2.65
C ASN A 219 -15.59 -10.22 -1.48
N ALA A 220 -14.66 -10.87 -0.78
CA ALA A 220 -14.83 -11.55 0.50
C ALA A 220 -13.49 -12.13 0.99
N GLY A 221 -13.38 -12.52 2.26
CA GLY A 221 -12.31 -13.41 2.70
C GLY A 221 -11.91 -13.26 4.16
N VAL A 222 -11.22 -14.28 4.66
CA VAL A 222 -10.80 -14.41 6.07
C VAL A 222 -9.30 -14.56 6.27
N HIS A 223 -8.57 -14.73 5.18
CA HIS A 223 -7.11 -14.74 5.20
C HIS A 223 -6.58 -13.32 5.19
N LEU A 224 -5.32 -13.12 5.58
CA LEU A 224 -4.74 -11.78 5.63
C LEU A 224 -4.74 -11.16 4.21
N LEU A 225 -5.36 -9.99 4.08
CA LEU A 225 -5.14 -9.09 2.94
C LEU A 225 -4.56 -7.79 3.49
N GLU A 226 -3.36 -7.45 3.03
CA GLU A 226 -2.66 -6.24 3.42
C GLU A 226 -2.48 -5.33 2.19
N ILE A 227 -3.00 -4.11 2.30
CA ILE A 227 -2.91 -3.04 1.30
C ILE A 227 -2.13 -1.92 1.98
N ARG A 228 -0.84 -1.80 1.69
CA ARG A 228 0.00 -0.81 2.37
C ARG A 228 0.94 -0.02 1.48
N HIS A 229 1.22 1.22 1.87
CA HIS A 229 2.21 2.05 1.18
C HIS A 229 1.96 2.19 -0.32
N ASN A 230 0.71 2.12 -0.77
CA ASN A 230 0.37 2.34 -2.18
C ASN A 230 -0.04 3.79 -2.41
N THR A 231 0.11 4.25 -3.64
CA THR A 231 -0.58 5.44 -4.15
C THR A 231 -1.72 4.99 -5.06
N ILE A 232 -2.96 5.29 -4.70
CA ILE A 232 -4.15 4.82 -5.42
C ILE A 232 -5.11 5.97 -5.68
N PHE A 233 -5.26 6.31 -6.95
CA PHE A 233 -6.01 7.46 -7.43
C PHE A 233 -7.15 7.03 -8.37
N ASN A 234 -8.39 7.25 -7.92
CA ASN A 234 -9.59 7.04 -8.73
C ASN A 234 -10.25 8.40 -9.05
N PRO A 235 -10.07 8.96 -10.26
CA PRO A 235 -10.60 10.30 -10.58
C PRO A 235 -12.12 10.35 -10.77
N TYR A 236 -12.83 9.21 -10.68
CA TYR A 236 -14.26 9.14 -10.94
C TYR A 236 -15.09 9.23 -9.65
N GLU A 237 -16.30 9.79 -9.76
CA GLU A 237 -17.22 10.00 -8.64
C GLU A 237 -17.96 8.72 -8.18
N GLN A 238 -17.45 7.56 -8.61
CA GLN A 238 -18.07 6.26 -8.39
C GLN A 238 -17.10 5.27 -7.76
N THR A 239 -17.68 4.35 -7.01
CA THR A 239 -17.01 3.23 -6.35
C THR A 239 -15.80 3.69 -5.52
N ASP A 240 -14.54 3.29 -5.75
CA ASP A 240 -13.47 3.50 -4.73
C ASP A 240 -12.02 3.57 -5.22
N ALA A 241 -11.14 4.02 -4.31
CA ALA A 241 -9.71 3.71 -4.38
C ALA A 241 -9.43 2.32 -3.76
N VAL A 242 -10.03 2.02 -2.59
CA VAL A 242 -9.91 0.71 -1.94
C VAL A 242 -11.28 0.18 -1.54
N SER A 243 -11.64 -1.03 -1.98
CA SER A 243 -12.87 -1.70 -1.57
C SER A 243 -12.64 -3.03 -0.87
N LEU A 244 -13.32 -3.16 0.26
CA LEU A 244 -13.67 -4.42 0.89
C LEU A 244 -15.19 -4.59 0.74
N PHE A 245 -15.64 -5.38 -0.23
CA PHE A 245 -17.05 -5.71 -0.43
C PHE A 245 -17.40 -7.04 0.24
N GLN A 246 -18.68 -7.24 0.57
CA GLN A 246 -19.20 -8.49 1.12
C GLN A 246 -20.10 -9.19 0.10
N ASP A 247 -19.65 -9.27 -1.15
CA ASP A 247 -20.44 -9.84 -2.25
C ASP A 247 -20.54 -11.36 -2.13
N PHE A 248 -19.46 -12.00 -1.66
CA PHE A 248 -19.34 -13.47 -1.62
C PHE A 248 -19.09 -14.02 -0.22
N GLY A 249 -19.11 -13.18 0.82
CA GLY A 249 -18.80 -13.62 2.18
C GLY A 249 -18.35 -12.49 3.12
N PRO A 250 -17.87 -12.85 4.32
CA PRO A 250 -17.41 -11.88 5.32
C PRO A 250 -16.13 -11.16 4.88
N GLN A 251 -15.79 -10.08 5.59
CA GLN A 251 -14.52 -9.39 5.46
C GLN A 251 -13.77 -9.47 6.79
N GLU A 252 -12.62 -10.13 6.77
CA GLU A 252 -11.87 -10.49 7.96
C GLU A 252 -10.37 -10.38 7.79
N ASN A 253 -9.68 -9.99 8.86
CA ASN A 253 -8.21 -9.94 8.90
C ASN A 253 -7.65 -9.07 7.76
N ARG A 254 -8.05 -7.80 7.76
CA ARG A 254 -7.74 -6.84 6.70
C ARG A 254 -6.89 -5.72 7.25
N VAL A 255 -5.92 -5.28 6.46
CA VAL A 255 -5.06 -4.14 6.79
C VAL A 255 -5.02 -3.20 5.60
N ILE A 256 -5.44 -1.95 5.81
CA ILE A 256 -5.31 -0.83 4.87
C ILE A 256 -4.46 0.21 5.60
N ALA A 257 -3.16 0.22 5.34
CA ALA A 257 -2.21 0.98 6.16
C ALA A 257 -1.27 1.87 5.35
N ASP A 258 -1.06 3.11 5.80
CA ASP A 258 -0.06 4.02 5.21
C ASP A 258 -0.20 4.15 3.68
N ASN A 259 -1.41 4.29 3.14
CA ASN A 259 -1.61 4.53 1.71
C ASN A 259 -1.86 6.02 1.43
N LEU A 260 -1.43 6.49 0.26
CA LEU A 260 -1.84 7.76 -0.31
C LEU A 260 -3.02 7.54 -1.26
N LEU A 261 -4.21 7.93 -0.84
CA LEU A 261 -5.46 7.60 -1.52
C LEU A 261 -6.18 8.87 -2.00
N ALA A 262 -6.82 8.81 -3.15
CA ALA A 262 -7.70 9.88 -3.61
C ALA A 262 -8.83 9.37 -4.48
N GLY A 263 -9.99 10.00 -4.30
CA GLY A 263 -11.12 9.89 -5.20
C GLY A 263 -12.05 8.71 -4.93
N GLY A 264 -12.75 8.25 -5.97
CA GLY A 264 -13.88 7.33 -5.88
C GLY A 264 -15.17 7.99 -5.40
N GLY A 265 -16.26 7.23 -5.36
CA GLY A 265 -17.50 7.62 -4.68
C GLY A 265 -17.27 7.78 -3.18
N TYR A 266 -16.66 6.76 -2.57
CA TYR A 266 -15.99 6.87 -1.30
C TYR A 266 -14.55 6.39 -1.47
N THR A 267 -13.57 7.03 -0.83
CA THR A 267 -12.17 6.60 -1.00
C THR A 267 -11.96 5.16 -0.53
N ILE A 268 -12.60 4.78 0.58
CA ILE A 268 -12.52 3.43 1.17
C ILE A 268 -13.93 2.85 1.35
N TYR A 269 -14.14 1.59 0.98
CA TYR A 269 -15.26 0.77 1.49
C TYR A 269 -14.71 -0.18 2.55
N GLY A 270 -15.19 0.00 3.78
CA GLY A 270 -14.60 -0.56 4.99
C GLY A 270 -14.97 -2.02 5.32
N GLY A 271 -15.71 -2.71 4.45
CA GLY A 271 -16.02 -4.13 4.64
C GLY A 271 -17.31 -4.45 5.37
N ALA A 272 -18.08 -3.47 5.83
CA ALA A 272 -19.36 -3.64 6.53
C ALA A 272 -20.53 -3.09 5.70
N ASN A 273 -20.97 -3.85 4.71
CA ASN A 273 -22.17 -3.51 3.93
C ASN A 273 -23.39 -3.37 4.86
N PRO A 274 -24.42 -2.60 4.47
CA PRO A 274 -25.62 -2.40 5.29
C PRO A 274 -26.21 -3.70 5.81
N GLY A 275 -26.38 -3.80 7.13
CA GLY A 275 -26.92 -5.00 7.81
C GLY A 275 -25.94 -6.16 7.99
N LEU A 276 -24.68 -6.03 7.54
CA LEU A 276 -23.66 -7.09 7.57
C LEU A 276 -22.46 -6.74 8.48
N GLY A 277 -22.56 -5.71 9.32
CA GLY A 277 -21.48 -5.26 10.21
C GLY A 277 -20.89 -6.37 11.10
N ALA A 278 -21.71 -7.32 11.58
CA ALA A 278 -21.25 -8.47 12.38
C ALA A 278 -20.29 -9.42 11.62
N THR A 279 -20.18 -9.28 10.30
CA THR A 279 -19.31 -10.07 9.42
C THR A 279 -18.13 -9.29 8.87
N ALA A 280 -17.87 -8.10 9.43
CA ALA A 280 -16.70 -7.26 9.17
C ALA A 280 -15.84 -7.20 10.45
N ARG A 281 -14.77 -7.99 10.53
CA ARG A 281 -14.00 -8.16 11.78
C ARG A 281 -12.49 -8.09 11.56
N ASP A 282 -11.76 -7.66 12.57
CA ASP A 282 -10.29 -7.56 12.53
C ASP A 282 -9.77 -6.72 11.35
N ILE A 283 -10.53 -5.69 10.96
CA ILE A 283 -10.18 -4.74 9.89
C ILE A 283 -9.46 -3.56 10.53
N ARG A 284 -8.27 -3.24 10.02
CA ARG A 284 -7.44 -2.12 10.48
C ARG A 284 -7.23 -1.14 9.33
N VAL A 285 -7.72 0.08 9.49
CA VAL A 285 -7.52 1.19 8.57
C VAL A 285 -6.70 2.25 9.30
N THR A 286 -5.39 2.24 9.06
CA THR A 286 -4.45 3.00 9.88
C THR A 286 -3.50 3.87 9.06
N ASP A 287 -3.20 5.07 9.56
CA ASP A 287 -2.13 5.94 9.03
C ASP A 287 -2.26 6.29 7.53
N ASN A 288 -3.45 6.18 6.94
CA ASN A 288 -3.65 6.52 5.54
C ASN A 288 -3.75 8.04 5.36
N ARG A 289 -3.27 8.51 4.21
CA ARG A 289 -3.34 9.90 3.77
C ARG A 289 -4.37 10.01 2.66
N ILE A 290 -5.48 10.70 2.93
CA ILE A 290 -6.56 10.90 1.95
C ILE A 290 -6.43 12.29 1.32
N ALA A 291 -6.19 12.33 0.03
CA ALA A 291 -6.05 13.54 -0.75
C ALA A 291 -7.36 14.01 -1.36
N ARG A 292 -7.52 15.33 -1.44
CA ARG A 292 -8.72 16.00 -1.97
C ARG A 292 -8.51 16.56 -3.38
N ILE A 293 -7.59 15.93 -4.13
CA ILE A 293 -7.19 16.36 -5.47
C ILE A 293 -8.30 16.19 -6.52
N PHE A 294 -9.23 15.26 -6.32
CA PHE A 294 -10.38 15.04 -7.21
C PHE A 294 -11.69 15.55 -6.60
N PHE A 295 -11.92 15.29 -5.32
CA PHE A 295 -13.17 15.64 -4.64
C PHE A 295 -12.90 16.27 -3.26
N PRO A 296 -13.71 17.25 -2.83
CA PRO A 296 -13.49 17.98 -1.58
C PRO A 296 -13.63 17.13 -0.32
N ASN A 297 -14.23 15.94 -0.40
CA ASN A 297 -14.40 15.02 0.73
C ASN A 297 -13.47 13.80 0.65
N GLY A 298 -12.41 13.84 -0.18
CA GLY A 298 -11.51 12.72 -0.42
C GLY A 298 -12.05 11.74 -1.44
N GLY A 299 -13.29 11.29 -1.25
CA GLY A 299 -14.17 10.74 -2.29
C GLY A 299 -15.27 11.75 -2.62
N TYR A 300 -16.14 11.44 -3.58
CA TYR A 300 -17.28 12.28 -3.94
C TYR A 300 -18.22 12.47 -2.73
N TYR A 301 -18.60 11.38 -2.08
CA TYR A 301 -19.48 11.35 -0.91
C TYR A 301 -18.72 11.43 0.42
N GLY A 302 -17.49 10.94 0.47
CA GLY A 302 -16.70 10.94 1.70
C GLY A 302 -15.43 10.09 1.64
N PRO A 303 -14.61 10.10 2.70
CA PRO A 303 -13.39 9.30 2.75
C PRO A 303 -13.67 7.80 2.94
N VAL A 304 -14.82 7.43 3.49
CA VAL A 304 -15.15 6.05 3.81
C VAL A 304 -16.65 5.80 3.89
N ALA A 305 -17.07 4.60 3.48
CA ALA A 305 -18.40 4.03 3.68
C ALA A 305 -18.28 2.56 4.13
N ALA A 306 -19.43 1.93 4.41
CA ALA A 306 -19.51 0.51 4.78
C ALA A 306 -18.57 0.16 5.94
N TRP A 307 -18.70 0.88 7.06
CA TRP A 307 -17.84 0.75 8.24
C TRP A 307 -18.63 0.28 9.46
N ALA A 308 -18.06 -0.68 10.19
CA ALA A 308 -18.53 -1.12 11.51
C ALA A 308 -17.39 -0.92 12.51
N ALA A 309 -17.67 -0.32 13.67
CA ALA A 309 -16.64 0.04 14.64
C ALA A 309 -16.26 -1.15 15.54
N ASP A 310 -17.18 -2.08 15.78
CA ASP A 310 -16.99 -3.19 16.70
C ASP A 310 -15.86 -4.14 16.26
N GLY A 311 -14.73 -4.08 16.97
CA GLY A 311 -13.56 -4.93 16.71
C GLY A 311 -12.68 -4.49 15.53
N ASN A 312 -13.06 -3.43 14.83
CA ASN A 312 -12.27 -2.82 13.76
C ASN A 312 -11.57 -1.54 14.25
N VAL A 313 -10.48 -1.17 13.60
CA VAL A 313 -9.62 -0.05 14.03
C VAL A 313 -9.57 1.00 12.94
N TRP A 314 -9.89 2.24 13.31
CA TRP A 314 -9.66 3.44 12.52
C TRP A 314 -8.77 4.40 13.32
N GLU A 315 -7.52 4.57 12.90
CA GLU A 315 -6.54 5.37 13.65
C GLU A 315 -5.53 6.04 12.71
N GLY A 316 -4.99 7.21 13.09
CA GLY A 316 -3.86 7.83 12.36
C GLY A 316 -4.17 8.35 10.94
N ASN A 317 -5.39 8.15 10.42
CA ASN A 317 -5.75 8.61 9.09
C ASN A 317 -5.84 10.15 9.04
N ILE A 318 -5.24 10.78 8.03
CA ILE A 318 -5.14 12.23 7.90
C ILE A 318 -5.54 12.73 6.51
N TRP A 319 -5.95 13.98 6.43
CA TRP A 319 -6.08 14.71 5.16
C TRP A 319 -4.70 15.12 4.62
N ASP A 320 -4.46 14.86 3.33
CA ASP A 320 -3.20 15.12 2.63
C ASP A 320 -2.76 16.60 2.66
N ASP A 321 -3.70 17.52 2.51
CA ASP A 321 -3.44 18.95 2.33
C ASP A 321 -3.34 19.72 3.66
N THR A 322 -3.86 19.16 4.76
CA THR A 322 -3.90 19.84 6.07
C THR A 322 -3.19 19.10 7.18
N GLY A 323 -2.94 17.79 7.00
CA GLY A 323 -2.47 16.91 8.08
C GLY A 323 -3.48 16.73 9.20
N ALA A 324 -4.72 17.22 9.04
CA ALA A 324 -5.75 17.09 10.05
C ALA A 324 -6.26 15.64 10.10
N ALA A 325 -6.51 15.16 11.32
CA ALA A 325 -7.04 13.82 11.54
C ALA A 325 -8.43 13.67 10.90
N ILE A 326 -8.65 12.51 10.28
CA ILE A 326 -9.96 12.08 9.80
C ILE A 326 -10.60 11.28 10.95
N PRO A 327 -11.70 11.78 11.57
CA PRO A 327 -12.35 11.07 12.66
C PRO A 327 -12.81 9.67 12.24
N ALA A 328 -12.87 8.76 13.21
CA ALA A 328 -13.47 7.45 12.99
C ALA A 328 -14.92 7.61 12.48
N PRO A 329 -15.33 6.85 11.46
CA PRO A 329 -16.70 6.89 10.98
C PRO A 329 -17.64 6.39 12.07
N VAL A 330 -18.77 7.08 12.23
CA VAL A 330 -19.90 6.50 12.95
C VAL A 330 -20.44 5.34 12.11
N GLU A 331 -20.93 4.28 12.76
CA GLU A 331 -21.52 3.16 12.04
C GLU A 331 -22.59 3.66 11.08
N ALA A 332 -22.48 3.27 9.82
CA ALA A 332 -23.51 3.58 8.85
C ALA A 332 -24.68 2.62 9.09
N ASP A 333 -25.66 3.07 9.88
CA ASP A 333 -27.01 2.55 9.78
C ASP A 333 -27.45 2.74 8.32
N GLY A 334 -27.84 1.63 7.67
CA GLY A 334 -28.23 1.61 6.26
C GLY A 334 -29.38 2.52 5.87
#